data_AF-A0A9X9CDI4-F1
#
_entry.id   AF-A0A9X9CDI4-F1
#
_cell.length_a   1.000
_cell.length_b   1.000
_cell.length_c   1.000
_cell.angle_alpha   90.00
_cell.angle_beta   90.00
_cell.angle_gamma   90.00
#
_symmetry.space_group_name_H-M   'P 1'
#
loop_
_entity.id
_entity.type
_entity.pdbx_description
1 polymer ?
#
loop_
_entity_poly.entity_id
_entity_poly.type
_entity_poly.pdbx_seq_one_letter_code
_entity_poly.pdbx_strand_id
1 'polypeptide(L)'
;MNIYVLMKRTFDTEEKIVIKNGAIYDGEAEFIINPYDEYAIEEAIQVRDAQGGEVTVVTVGGEDSEKELRTALAMGCDKAVLINIEDDVENGDQFTTAKVLAEYLKDKDADLILGGNVAIDGASGQVGPRVAEALNIPYVTTITKLEIDGTNVKIERDVEGDTEVIATSLPVLVTAQQGLNEPRYPSLPGIMKAKKKPLEELELDDLDLEEDDVEAKTKTIEIYLPPKKDAGKVLQGELQDQVKELVSLLHTEAKVI
;
A
#
# COMPACT_ATOMS: atom_id res chain seq x y z
N MET A 1 -8.54 11.54 17.90
CA MET A 1 -7.91 10.30 17.42
C MET A 1 -6.67 10.68 16.61
N ASN A 2 -5.54 10.05 16.88
CA ASN A 2 -4.30 10.19 16.12
C ASN A 2 -4.25 9.08 15.07
N ILE A 3 -4.52 9.43 13.81
CA ILE A 3 -4.65 8.47 12.72
C ILE A 3 -3.45 8.63 11.78
N TYR A 4 -2.77 7.53 11.50
CA TYR A 4 -1.64 7.48 10.60
C TYR A 4 -1.95 6.61 9.38
N VAL A 5 -1.55 7.08 8.20
CA VAL A 5 -1.68 6.30 6.97
C VAL A 5 -0.31 6.07 6.37
N LEU A 6 0.08 4.80 6.26
CA LEU A 6 1.27 4.36 5.56
C LEU A 6 0.95 4.38 4.07
N MET A 7 1.65 5.24 3.33
CA MET A 7 1.44 5.42 1.90
C MET A 7 2.76 5.19 1.16
N LYS A 8 2.65 4.63 -0.05
CA LYS A 8 3.78 4.40 -0.94
C LYS A 8 3.46 4.93 -2.34
N ARG A 9 4.43 5.63 -2.92
CA ARG A 9 4.49 5.96 -4.35
C ARG A 9 4.83 4.70 -5.16
N THR A 10 4.05 4.40 -6.19
CA THR A 10 4.28 3.27 -7.11
C THR A 10 4.13 3.71 -8.56
N PHE A 11 4.59 2.89 -9.50
CA PHE A 11 4.26 3.05 -10.92
C PHE A 11 2.75 3.10 -11.12
N ASP A 12 2.29 3.88 -12.10
CA ASP A 12 0.90 3.84 -12.54
C ASP A 12 0.56 2.42 -13.05
N THR A 13 -0.65 1.97 -12.75
CA THR A 13 -1.19 0.67 -13.20
C THR A 13 -1.23 0.51 -14.72
N GLU A 14 -1.24 1.61 -15.48
CA GLU A 14 -1.19 1.60 -16.93
C GLU A 14 0.23 1.56 -17.50
N GLU A 15 1.26 1.73 -16.65
CA GLU A 15 2.63 1.81 -17.12
C GLU A 15 3.20 0.49 -17.64
N LYS A 16 3.95 0.60 -18.73
CA LYS A 16 4.67 -0.56 -19.28
C LYS A 16 6.03 -0.66 -18.65
N ILE A 17 6.20 -1.67 -17.79
CA ILE A 17 7.49 -1.98 -17.19
C ILE A 17 8.50 -2.37 -18.27
N VAL A 18 9.56 -1.56 -18.38
CA VAL A 18 10.71 -1.81 -19.25
C VAL A 18 11.91 -2.15 -18.38
N ILE A 19 12.66 -3.19 -18.75
CA ILE A 19 13.93 -3.53 -18.09
C ILE A 19 15.08 -3.07 -18.97
N LYS A 20 16.00 -2.28 -18.41
CA LYS A 20 17.29 -1.90 -19.04
C LYS A 20 18.42 -2.24 -18.08
N ASN A 21 19.47 -2.89 -18.59
CA ASN A 21 20.66 -3.26 -17.81
C ASN A 21 20.35 -4.04 -16.51
N GLY A 22 19.30 -4.88 -16.51
CA GLY A 22 18.93 -5.69 -15.35
C GLY A 22 18.12 -4.97 -14.26
N ALA A 23 17.73 -3.71 -14.50
CA ALA A 23 16.89 -2.92 -13.60
C ALA A 23 15.63 -2.42 -14.33
N ILE A 24 14.59 -2.09 -13.55
CA ILE A 24 13.40 -1.41 -14.07
C ILE A 24 13.82 0.00 -14.49
N TYR A 25 13.41 0.42 -15.68
CA TYR A 25 13.63 1.76 -16.20
C TYR A 25 12.39 2.62 -15.95
N ASP A 26 12.57 3.73 -15.25
CA ASP A 26 11.52 4.60 -14.72
C ASP A 26 11.53 6.03 -15.30
N GLY A 27 12.53 6.42 -16.08
CA GLY A 27 12.74 7.81 -16.50
C GLY A 27 11.62 8.47 -17.34
N GLU A 28 10.64 7.72 -17.83
CA GLU A 28 9.43 8.24 -18.50
C GLU A 28 8.13 7.77 -17.84
N ALA A 29 8.22 7.04 -16.72
CA ALA A 29 7.06 6.41 -16.10
C ALA A 29 6.26 7.42 -15.26
N GLU A 30 4.95 7.36 -15.35
CA GLU A 30 4.07 8.04 -14.41
C GLU A 30 3.99 7.27 -13.08
N PHE A 31 3.94 8.01 -11.99
CA PHE A 31 3.81 7.48 -10.63
C PHE A 31 2.54 8.01 -9.97
N ILE A 32 1.98 7.17 -9.11
CA ILE A 32 0.74 7.39 -8.39
C ILE A 32 0.87 6.96 -6.92
N ILE A 33 -0.13 7.31 -6.11
CA ILE A 33 -0.35 6.66 -4.83
C ILE A 33 -0.70 5.19 -5.11
N ASN A 34 -0.08 4.26 -4.39
CA ASN A 34 -0.45 2.86 -4.48
C ASN A 34 -1.98 2.68 -4.32
N PRO A 35 -2.69 2.02 -5.24
CA PRO A 35 -4.15 1.97 -5.21
C PRO A 35 -4.74 1.41 -3.91
N TYR A 36 -4.04 0.47 -3.24
CA TYR A 36 -4.50 -0.02 -1.94
C TYR A 36 -4.38 1.01 -0.82
N ASP A 37 -3.39 1.90 -0.91
CA ASP A 37 -3.19 2.98 0.05
C ASP A 37 -4.24 4.08 -0.13
N GLU A 38 -4.82 4.24 -1.32
CA GLU A 38 -5.96 5.15 -1.54
C GLU A 38 -7.19 4.74 -0.72
N TYR A 39 -7.48 3.43 -0.61
CA TYR A 39 -8.53 2.93 0.27
C TYR A 39 -8.22 3.20 1.75
N ALA A 40 -6.96 3.07 2.15
CA ALA A 40 -6.53 3.38 3.52
C ALA A 40 -6.64 4.88 3.83
N ILE A 41 -6.27 5.75 2.88
CA ILE A 41 -6.42 7.21 2.99
C ILE A 41 -7.90 7.58 3.15
N GLU A 42 -8.77 7.05 2.29
CA GLU A 42 -10.20 7.34 2.35
C GLU A 42 -10.80 6.88 3.69
N GLU A 43 -10.47 5.66 4.14
CA GLU A 43 -10.98 5.13 5.40
C GLU A 43 -10.53 6.00 6.58
N ALA A 44 -9.25 6.39 6.61
CA ALA A 44 -8.71 7.28 7.63
C ALA A 44 -9.47 8.61 7.70
N ILE A 45 -9.76 9.19 6.53
CA ILE A 45 -10.52 10.43 6.40
C ILE A 45 -11.96 10.24 6.90
N GLN A 46 -12.63 9.14 6.54
CA GLN A 46 -13.99 8.85 7.00
C GLN A 46 -14.04 8.65 8.53
N VAL A 47 -13.10 7.90 9.10
CA VAL A 47 -12.99 7.71 10.55
C VAL A 47 -12.77 9.05 11.25
N ARG A 48 -11.85 9.88 10.76
CA ARG A 48 -11.62 11.23 11.29
C ARG A 48 -12.87 12.10 11.19
N ASP A 49 -13.54 12.11 10.04
CA ASP A 49 -14.74 12.94 9.82
C ASP A 49 -15.90 12.51 10.74
N ALA A 50 -15.99 11.20 11.07
CA ALA A 50 -17.01 10.66 11.96
C ALA A 50 -16.69 10.81 13.45
N GLN A 51 -15.43 10.65 13.85
CA GLN A 51 -15.01 10.56 15.27
C GLN A 51 -14.19 11.75 15.75
N GLY A 52 -13.75 12.61 14.85
CA GLY A 52 -12.77 13.66 15.12
C GLY A 52 -11.36 13.12 15.29
N GLY A 53 -10.38 14.01 15.15
CA GLY A 53 -8.97 13.65 15.18
C GLY A 53 -8.19 14.32 14.07
N GLU A 54 -7.05 13.74 13.76
CA GLU A 54 -6.14 14.23 12.72
C GLU A 54 -5.56 13.04 11.95
N VAL A 55 -5.50 13.17 10.62
CA VAL A 55 -4.92 12.17 9.72
C VAL A 55 -3.57 12.66 9.23
N THR A 56 -2.52 11.91 9.58
CA THR A 56 -1.16 12.13 9.06
C THR A 56 -0.82 11.03 8.07
N VAL A 57 -0.55 11.40 6.82
CA VAL A 57 -0.03 10.45 5.82
C VAL A 57 1.49 10.43 5.88
N VAL A 58 2.10 9.25 5.86
CA VAL A 58 3.54 9.05 6.01
C VAL A 58 4.04 8.17 4.85
N THR A 59 5.12 8.58 4.20
CA THR A 59 5.82 7.79 3.18
C THR A 59 7.31 7.70 3.51
N VAL A 60 7.92 6.58 3.16
CA VAL A 60 9.38 6.41 3.11
C VAL A 60 9.78 6.33 1.65
N GLY A 61 10.71 7.18 1.20
CA GLY A 61 11.10 7.26 -0.21
C GLY A 61 12.02 8.44 -0.46
N GLY A 62 12.13 8.90 -1.71
CA GLY A 62 12.87 10.12 -2.07
C GLY A 62 11.97 11.35 -2.24
N GLU A 63 12.57 12.50 -2.57
CA GLU A 63 11.90 13.81 -2.76
C GLU A 63 10.73 13.73 -3.76
N ASP A 64 10.86 12.89 -4.79
CA ASP A 64 9.82 12.65 -5.80
C ASP A 64 8.47 12.21 -5.21
N SER A 65 8.47 11.64 -4.00
CA SER A 65 7.26 11.21 -3.29
C SER A 65 6.41 12.36 -2.74
N GLU A 66 6.94 13.60 -2.73
CA GLU A 66 6.18 14.77 -2.33
C GLU A 66 4.91 14.93 -3.18
N LYS A 67 4.95 14.64 -4.48
CA LYS A 67 3.79 14.77 -5.38
C LYS A 67 2.61 13.92 -4.89
N GLU A 68 2.85 12.67 -4.51
CA GLU A 68 1.83 11.75 -4.01
C GLU A 68 1.36 12.15 -2.60
N LEU A 69 2.25 12.64 -1.74
CA LEU A 69 1.85 13.21 -0.44
C LEU A 69 0.93 14.42 -0.60
N ARG A 70 1.24 15.33 -1.54
CA ARG A 70 0.39 16.48 -1.86
C ARG A 70 -0.96 16.06 -2.41
N THR A 71 -1.01 14.95 -3.15
CA THR A 71 -2.25 14.35 -3.62
C THR A 71 -3.10 13.83 -2.45
N ALA A 72 -2.51 13.07 -1.51
CA ALA A 72 -3.19 12.62 -0.29
C ALA A 72 -3.71 13.79 0.58
N LEU A 73 -2.90 14.85 0.75
CA LEU A 73 -3.31 16.09 1.41
C LEU A 73 -4.49 16.77 0.70
N ALA A 74 -4.56 16.68 -0.62
CA ALA A 74 -5.64 17.23 -1.43
C ALA A 74 -6.92 16.38 -1.40
N MET A 75 -6.80 15.06 -1.21
CA MET A 75 -7.91 14.14 -0.94
C MET A 75 -8.56 14.48 0.41
N GLY A 76 -7.74 14.70 1.45
CA GLY A 76 -8.29 15.11 2.74
C GLY A 76 -7.38 14.99 3.95
N CYS A 77 -6.20 14.34 3.85
CA CYS A 77 -5.27 14.20 4.98
C CYS A 77 -4.87 15.58 5.55
N ASP A 78 -4.65 15.68 6.86
CA ASP A 78 -4.38 16.95 7.54
C ASP A 78 -2.90 17.33 7.46
N LYS A 79 -2.02 16.33 7.63
CA LYS A 79 -0.56 16.45 7.63
C LYS A 79 0.05 15.38 6.75
N ALA A 80 1.26 15.66 6.25
CA ALA A 80 2.08 14.72 5.52
C ALA A 80 3.47 14.66 6.13
N VAL A 81 4.11 13.49 6.05
CA VAL A 81 5.50 13.28 6.40
C VAL A 81 6.18 12.50 5.28
N LEU A 82 7.28 13.07 4.77
CA LEU A 82 8.25 12.37 3.95
C LEU A 82 9.41 11.97 4.85
N ILE A 83 9.70 10.67 4.95
CA ILE A 83 10.96 10.21 5.53
C ILE A 83 11.87 9.88 4.37
N ASN A 84 12.77 10.82 4.07
CA ASN A 84 13.70 10.74 2.96
C ASN A 84 14.86 9.81 3.33
N ILE A 85 15.07 8.76 2.53
CA ILE A 85 16.16 7.79 2.72
C ILE A 85 16.97 7.58 1.44
N GLU A 86 16.77 8.42 0.41
CA GLU A 86 17.33 8.22 -0.92
C GLU A 86 18.86 8.30 -0.93
N ASP A 87 19.43 9.19 -0.10
CA ASP A 87 20.88 9.37 0.02
C ASP A 87 21.55 8.36 0.97
N ASP A 88 20.80 7.79 1.92
CA ASP A 88 21.33 6.88 2.95
C ASP A 88 21.21 5.40 2.57
N VAL A 89 20.15 5.03 1.82
CA VAL A 89 19.81 3.63 1.55
C VAL A 89 19.73 3.37 0.05
N GLU A 90 20.80 2.81 -0.51
CA GLU A 90 20.86 2.46 -1.94
C GLU A 90 19.82 1.40 -2.34
N ASN A 91 19.58 0.41 -1.46
CA ASN A 91 18.64 -0.69 -1.73
C ASN A 91 17.88 -1.07 -0.44
N GLY A 92 16.70 -0.49 -0.25
CA GLY A 92 15.81 -0.84 0.87
C GLY A 92 14.91 -2.04 0.54
N ASP A 93 14.63 -2.87 1.55
CA ASP A 93 13.60 -3.91 1.46
C ASP A 93 12.45 -3.67 2.46
N GLN A 94 11.54 -4.63 2.61
CA GLN A 94 10.41 -4.46 3.53
C GLN A 94 10.83 -4.39 5.00
N PHE A 95 12.01 -4.91 5.38
CA PHE A 95 12.57 -4.72 6.72
C PHE A 95 12.98 -3.26 6.90
N THR A 96 13.76 -2.70 5.95
CA THR A 96 14.17 -1.29 5.95
C THR A 96 12.96 -0.37 6.14
N THR A 97 11.97 -0.47 5.25
CA THR A 97 10.79 0.39 5.29
C THR A 97 10.01 0.25 6.61
N ALA A 98 9.80 -0.98 7.08
CA ALA A 98 9.06 -1.21 8.32
C ALA A 98 9.80 -0.69 9.55
N LYS A 99 11.14 -0.81 9.59
CA LYS A 99 11.98 -0.30 10.68
C LYS A 99 11.89 1.22 10.78
N VAL A 100 12.05 1.92 9.66
CA VAL A 100 11.93 3.39 9.58
C VAL A 100 10.54 3.86 10.03
N LEU A 101 9.47 3.26 9.48
CA LEU A 101 8.10 3.62 9.85
C LEU A 101 7.80 3.35 11.32
N ALA A 102 8.24 2.22 11.86
CA ALA A 102 8.04 1.89 13.26
C ALA A 102 8.80 2.86 14.18
N GLU A 103 10.02 3.24 13.82
CA GLU A 103 10.81 4.21 14.59
C GLU A 103 10.13 5.57 14.64
N TYR A 104 9.61 6.05 13.50
CA TYR A 104 8.84 7.29 13.45
C TYR A 104 7.57 7.23 14.31
N LEU A 105 6.87 6.09 14.32
CA LEU A 105 5.56 5.93 14.98
C LEU A 105 5.65 5.61 16.49
N LYS A 106 6.79 5.13 17.00
CA LYS A 106 6.94 4.58 18.36
C LYS A 106 6.47 5.54 19.47
N ASP A 107 6.65 6.85 19.28
CA ASP A 107 6.35 7.90 20.26
C ASP A 107 5.22 8.85 19.80
N LYS A 108 4.38 8.40 18.84
CA LYS A 108 3.31 9.24 18.25
C LYS A 108 1.93 9.04 18.86
N ASP A 109 1.81 8.14 19.85
CA ASP A 109 0.53 7.77 20.48
C ASP A 109 -0.56 7.50 19.42
N ALA A 110 -0.22 6.67 18.42
CA ALA A 110 -1.12 6.35 17.32
C ALA A 110 -2.31 5.51 17.82
N ASP A 111 -3.53 5.98 17.58
CA ASP A 111 -4.75 5.22 17.88
C ASP A 111 -5.06 4.23 16.74
N LEU A 112 -4.89 4.67 15.50
CA LEU A 112 -5.21 3.88 14.32
C LEU A 112 -4.13 4.08 13.26
N ILE A 113 -3.56 2.99 12.78
CA ILE A 113 -2.65 2.99 11.64
C ILE A 113 -3.31 2.24 10.49
N LEU A 114 -3.34 2.83 9.31
CA LEU A 114 -3.85 2.18 8.10
C LEU A 114 -2.75 2.12 7.05
N GLY A 115 -2.75 1.09 6.23
CA GLY A 115 -1.94 1.03 5.00
C GLY A 115 -2.65 0.18 3.96
N GLY A 116 -2.20 0.16 2.71
CA GLY A 116 -2.73 -0.79 1.74
C GLY A 116 -2.36 -2.23 2.07
N ASN A 117 -3.19 -3.19 1.64
CA ASN A 117 -2.93 -4.61 1.81
C ASN A 117 -1.60 -5.03 1.16
N VAL A 118 -1.33 -4.53 -0.05
CA VAL A 118 -0.07 -4.71 -0.77
C VAL A 118 0.27 -3.44 -1.53
N ALA A 119 1.56 -3.22 -1.77
CA ALA A 119 1.99 -2.28 -2.82
C ALA A 119 2.05 -3.01 -4.16
N ILE A 120 1.53 -2.41 -5.23
CA ILE A 120 1.38 -3.07 -6.54
C ILE A 120 2.72 -3.38 -7.23
N ASP A 121 3.82 -2.74 -6.83
CA ASP A 121 5.15 -2.96 -7.38
C ASP A 121 5.89 -4.15 -6.74
N GLY A 122 5.82 -4.27 -5.40
CA GLY A 122 6.51 -5.32 -4.64
C GLY A 122 5.63 -6.50 -4.22
N ALA A 123 4.31 -6.29 -4.14
CA ALA A 123 3.26 -7.29 -3.85
C ALA A 123 3.51 -8.20 -2.62
N SER A 124 4.31 -7.76 -1.65
CA SER A 124 4.76 -8.61 -0.54
C SER A 124 3.79 -8.69 0.63
N GLY A 125 3.00 -7.64 0.87
CA GLY A 125 2.07 -7.53 2.01
C GLY A 125 2.74 -7.50 3.39
N GLN A 126 4.06 -7.22 3.47
CA GLN A 126 4.83 -7.42 4.70
C GLN A 126 4.97 -6.17 5.58
N VAL A 127 4.94 -4.96 5.01
CA VAL A 127 5.32 -3.73 5.74
C VAL A 127 4.36 -3.46 6.90
N GLY A 128 3.04 -3.44 6.64
CA GLY A 128 2.03 -3.18 7.68
C GLY A 128 2.15 -4.12 8.90
N PRO A 129 2.10 -5.45 8.72
CA PRO A 129 2.28 -6.40 9.82
C PRO A 129 3.61 -6.26 10.56
N ARG A 130 4.72 -5.96 9.86
CA ARG A 130 6.04 -5.75 10.50
C ARG A 130 6.06 -4.48 11.34
N VAL A 131 5.43 -3.40 10.88
CA VAL A 131 5.28 -2.16 11.67
C VAL A 131 4.47 -2.42 12.93
N ALA A 132 3.33 -3.13 12.81
CA ALA A 132 2.50 -3.48 13.96
C ALA A 132 3.26 -4.33 15.00
N GLU A 133 4.00 -5.34 14.54
CA GLU A 133 4.83 -6.18 15.40
C GLU A 133 5.91 -5.36 16.11
N ALA A 134 6.61 -4.46 15.40
CA ALA A 134 7.64 -3.62 15.98
C ALA A 134 7.09 -2.63 17.03
N LEU A 135 5.86 -2.14 16.83
CA LEU A 135 5.14 -1.29 17.77
C LEU A 135 4.43 -2.08 18.88
N ASN A 136 4.43 -3.42 18.80
CA ASN A 136 3.73 -4.32 19.70
C ASN A 136 2.23 -3.98 19.86
N ILE A 137 1.55 -3.72 18.73
CA ILE A 137 0.11 -3.47 18.66
C ILE A 137 -0.62 -4.55 17.84
N PRO A 138 -1.90 -4.83 18.11
CA PRO A 138 -2.67 -5.74 17.29
C PRO A 138 -2.80 -5.25 15.85
N TYR A 139 -2.90 -6.18 14.90
CA TYR A 139 -3.18 -5.85 13.52
C TYR A 139 -4.17 -6.81 12.87
N VAL A 140 -4.89 -6.32 11.86
CA VAL A 140 -5.75 -7.13 10.99
C VAL A 140 -5.51 -6.73 9.54
N THR A 141 -5.15 -7.70 8.70
CA THR A 141 -4.87 -7.43 7.28
C THR A 141 -6.09 -7.67 6.40
N THR A 142 -6.07 -7.09 5.21
CA THR A 142 -7.02 -7.40 4.13
C THR A 142 -8.47 -7.07 4.50
N ILE A 143 -8.66 -5.91 5.16
CA ILE A 143 -9.96 -5.50 5.68
C ILE A 143 -10.84 -4.93 4.56
N THR A 144 -12.12 -5.26 4.61
CA THR A 144 -13.18 -4.74 3.72
C THR A 144 -14.23 -3.94 4.49
N LYS A 145 -14.13 -3.87 5.82
CA LYS A 145 -14.95 -2.98 6.64
C LYS A 145 -14.28 -2.65 7.97
N LEU A 146 -14.46 -1.42 8.44
CA LEU A 146 -14.00 -0.96 9.76
C LEU A 146 -15.13 -0.18 10.46
N GLU A 147 -15.48 -0.62 11.67
CA GLU A 147 -16.44 0.06 12.55
C GLU A 147 -15.75 0.33 13.89
N ILE A 148 -15.76 1.58 14.35
CA ILE A 148 -15.15 1.98 15.63
C ILE A 148 -16.23 2.57 16.53
N ASP A 149 -16.30 2.15 17.79
CA ASP A 149 -17.17 2.71 18.84
C ASP A 149 -16.38 2.92 20.13
N GLY A 150 -15.98 4.17 20.38
CA GLY A 150 -15.04 4.52 21.44
C GLY A 150 -13.69 3.84 21.20
N THR A 151 -13.30 2.92 22.09
CA THR A 151 -12.07 2.12 21.94
C THR A 151 -12.32 0.77 21.30
N ASN A 152 -13.57 0.34 21.11
CA ASN A 152 -13.89 -0.95 20.52
C ASN A 152 -13.86 -0.85 19.00
N VAL A 153 -13.29 -1.86 18.36
CA VAL A 153 -13.12 -1.93 16.91
C VAL A 153 -13.72 -3.24 16.43
N LYS A 154 -14.55 -3.17 15.40
CA LYS A 154 -15.09 -4.32 14.69
C LYS A 154 -14.68 -4.24 13.23
N ILE A 155 -14.08 -5.32 12.74
CA ILE A 155 -13.47 -5.39 11.41
C ILE A 155 -14.10 -6.56 10.65
N GLU A 156 -14.39 -6.35 9.38
CA GLU A 156 -14.67 -7.45 8.43
C GLU A 156 -13.47 -7.60 7.51
N ARG A 157 -12.99 -8.84 7.35
CA ARG A 157 -11.82 -9.20 6.55
C ARG A 157 -12.22 -10.23 5.50
N ASP A 158 -11.72 -10.02 4.28
CA ASP A 158 -11.88 -10.98 3.19
C ASP A 158 -10.98 -12.21 3.41
N VAL A 159 -11.57 -13.39 3.24
CA VAL A 159 -10.86 -14.68 3.27
C VAL A 159 -11.37 -15.54 2.11
N GLU A 160 -10.62 -16.59 1.76
CA GLU A 160 -10.97 -17.42 0.61
C GLU A 160 -12.36 -18.07 0.77
N GLY A 161 -13.35 -17.52 0.06
CA GLY A 161 -14.72 -18.03 0.00
C GLY A 161 -15.66 -17.58 1.11
N ASP A 162 -15.23 -16.69 2.03
CA ASP A 162 -16.07 -16.19 3.13
C ASP A 162 -15.58 -14.83 3.68
N THR A 163 -16.19 -14.34 4.75
CA THR A 163 -15.78 -13.12 5.46
C THR A 163 -15.63 -13.40 6.96
N GLU A 164 -14.49 -12.98 7.52
CA GLU A 164 -14.25 -13.06 8.96
C GLU A 164 -14.63 -11.75 9.66
N VAL A 165 -15.32 -11.86 10.80
CA VAL A 165 -15.66 -10.70 11.65
C VAL A 165 -14.79 -10.75 12.91
N ILE A 166 -13.95 -9.74 13.09
CA ILE A 166 -12.97 -9.66 14.19
C ILE A 166 -13.35 -8.49 15.10
N ALA A 167 -13.33 -8.73 16.40
CA ALA A 167 -13.48 -7.69 17.43
C ALA A 167 -12.14 -7.47 18.14
N THR A 168 -11.72 -6.22 18.26
CA THR A 168 -10.48 -5.79 18.92
C THR A 168 -10.67 -4.41 19.56
N SER A 169 -9.59 -3.76 19.98
CA SER A 169 -9.59 -2.40 20.50
C SER A 169 -8.46 -1.56 19.93
N LEU A 170 -8.58 -0.24 19.99
CA LEU A 170 -7.47 0.68 19.75
C LEU A 170 -6.39 0.53 20.85
N PRO A 171 -5.09 0.72 20.54
CA PRO A 171 -4.56 1.02 19.22
C PRO A 171 -4.52 -0.21 18.31
N VAL A 172 -4.72 -0.02 17.00
CA VAL A 172 -4.69 -1.12 16.01
C VAL A 172 -4.10 -0.66 14.68
N LEU A 173 -3.40 -1.56 14.00
CA LEU A 173 -3.01 -1.39 12.60
C LEU A 173 -3.91 -2.23 11.69
N VAL A 174 -4.44 -1.65 10.62
CA VAL A 174 -5.23 -2.39 9.62
C VAL A 174 -4.67 -2.20 8.22
N THR A 175 -4.82 -3.21 7.36
CA THR A 175 -4.48 -3.06 5.94
C THR A 175 -5.70 -3.13 5.05
N ALA A 176 -5.89 -2.12 4.20
CA ALA A 176 -7.07 -1.92 3.38
C ALA A 176 -7.03 -2.79 2.12
N GLN A 177 -8.14 -3.49 1.86
CA GLN A 177 -8.37 -4.25 0.64
C GLN A 177 -9.35 -3.51 -0.27
N GLN A 178 -9.29 -3.80 -1.57
CA GLN A 178 -10.30 -3.35 -2.52
C GLN A 178 -11.71 -3.75 -2.03
N GLY A 179 -12.64 -2.80 -2.07
CA GLY A 179 -14.01 -2.98 -1.59
C GLY A 179 -14.27 -2.42 -0.19
N LEU A 180 -13.25 -1.95 0.53
CA LEU A 180 -13.41 -1.24 1.80
C LEU A 180 -14.25 0.03 1.66
N ASN A 181 -13.94 0.84 0.64
CA ASN A 181 -14.62 2.10 0.33
C ASN A 181 -14.36 2.49 -1.13
N GLU A 182 -14.87 3.66 -1.52
CA GLU A 182 -14.61 4.31 -2.82
C GLU A 182 -13.79 5.59 -2.58
N PRO A 183 -12.48 5.60 -2.88
CA PRO A 183 -11.62 6.75 -2.59
C PRO A 183 -12.08 8.03 -3.26
N ARG A 184 -12.11 9.14 -2.51
CA ARG A 184 -12.48 10.44 -3.06
C ARG A 184 -11.38 11.03 -3.94
N TYR A 185 -11.78 11.61 -5.07
CA TYR A 185 -10.85 12.39 -5.89
C TYR A 185 -10.51 13.75 -5.27
N PRO A 186 -9.25 14.23 -5.41
CA PRO A 186 -8.88 15.59 -5.05
C PRO A 186 -9.76 16.62 -5.75
N SER A 187 -10.42 17.49 -4.98
CA SER A 187 -11.14 18.63 -5.54
C SER A 187 -10.19 19.79 -5.87
N LEU A 188 -10.53 20.65 -6.84
CA LEU A 188 -9.74 21.86 -7.13
C LEU A 188 -9.47 22.71 -5.87
N PRO A 189 -10.46 22.98 -4.99
CA PRO A 189 -10.19 23.65 -3.71
C PRO A 189 -9.25 22.86 -2.80
N GLY A 190 -9.35 21.53 -2.79
CA GLY A 190 -8.47 20.63 -2.03
C GLY A 190 -7.02 20.76 -2.47
N ILE A 191 -6.76 20.70 -3.78
CA ILE A 191 -5.42 20.85 -4.37
C ILE A 191 -4.80 22.21 -3.99
N MET A 192 -5.59 23.29 -4.03
CA MET A 192 -5.10 24.62 -3.65
C MET A 192 -4.78 24.74 -2.15
N LYS A 193 -5.54 24.04 -1.29
CA LYS A 193 -5.27 23.99 0.16
C LYS A 193 -4.09 23.10 0.50
N ALA A 194 -3.91 21.99 -0.21
CA ALA A 194 -2.85 21.00 0.03
C ALA A 194 -1.44 21.61 -0.03
N LYS A 195 -1.22 22.58 -0.93
CA LYS A 195 0.05 23.34 -1.02
C LYS A 195 0.41 24.12 0.24
N LYS A 196 -0.56 24.37 1.12
CA LYS A 196 -0.36 25.11 2.38
C LYS A 196 -0.44 24.21 3.61
N LYS A 197 -0.84 22.94 3.44
CA LYS A 197 -0.90 21.99 4.56
C LYS A 197 0.53 21.59 4.97
N PRO A 198 0.75 21.29 6.26
CA PRO A 198 2.06 20.84 6.74
C PRO A 198 2.51 19.59 5.99
N LEU A 199 3.73 19.65 5.47
CA LEU A 199 4.50 18.51 5.00
C LEU A 199 5.85 18.62 5.70
N GLU A 200 6.11 17.68 6.60
CA GLU A 200 7.37 17.54 7.30
C GLU A 200 8.26 16.61 6.47
N GLU A 201 9.54 16.95 6.35
CA GLU A 201 10.55 16.10 5.75
C GLU A 201 11.56 15.75 6.85
N LEU A 202 11.87 14.47 6.97
CA LEU A 202 12.77 13.89 7.95
C LEU A 202 13.79 13.01 7.24
N GLU A 203 15.01 12.95 7.77
CA GLU A 203 16.04 12.00 7.37
C GLU A 203 16.20 10.90 8.44
N LEU A 204 17.06 9.90 8.21
CA LEU A 204 17.31 8.84 9.20
C LEU A 204 17.85 9.41 10.53
N ASP A 205 18.74 10.41 10.45
CA ASP A 205 19.34 11.08 11.61
C ASP A 205 18.29 11.74 12.52
N ASP A 206 17.18 12.23 11.96
CA ASP A 206 16.07 12.82 12.73
C ASP A 206 15.29 11.77 13.55
N LEU A 207 15.46 10.49 13.23
CA LEU A 207 14.82 9.35 13.88
C LEU A 207 15.77 8.58 14.81
N ASP A 208 16.99 9.08 15.03
CA ASP A 208 18.06 8.38 15.73
C ASP A 208 18.37 6.99 15.11
N LEU A 209 18.30 6.87 13.77
CA LEU A 209 18.64 5.65 13.03
C LEU A 209 19.94 5.84 12.25
N GLU A 210 20.78 4.81 12.26
CA GLU A 210 21.96 4.73 11.38
C GLU A 210 21.69 3.82 10.17
N GLU A 211 22.49 3.94 9.10
CA GLU A 211 22.38 3.08 7.89
C GLU A 211 22.36 1.58 8.25
N ASP A 212 23.18 1.16 9.21
CA ASP A 212 23.29 -0.22 9.68
C ASP A 212 21.99 -0.73 10.34
N ASP A 213 21.19 0.14 10.95
CA ASP A 213 19.92 -0.23 11.60
C ASP A 213 18.84 -0.61 10.58
N VAL A 214 18.93 -0.04 9.37
CA VAL A 214 17.95 -0.19 8.30
C VAL A 214 18.46 -1.02 7.13
N GLU A 215 19.66 -1.59 7.23
CA GLU A 215 20.26 -2.44 6.19
C GLU A 215 19.30 -3.55 5.74
N ALA A 216 19.03 -3.61 4.43
CA ALA A 216 18.13 -4.60 3.84
C ALA A 216 18.54 -6.04 4.19
N LYS A 217 17.54 -6.88 4.47
CA LYS A 217 17.74 -8.29 4.85
C LYS A 217 17.52 -9.26 3.70
N THR A 218 17.20 -8.72 2.52
CA THR A 218 17.02 -9.45 1.28
C THR A 218 17.79 -8.75 0.15
N LYS A 219 18.13 -9.52 -0.88
CA LYS A 219 18.84 -9.01 -2.06
C LYS A 219 18.21 -9.54 -3.33
N THR A 220 17.88 -8.63 -4.25
CA THR A 220 17.45 -8.98 -5.60
C THR A 220 18.66 -9.43 -6.41
N ILE A 221 18.61 -10.66 -6.93
CA ILE A 221 19.70 -11.23 -7.73
C ILE A 221 19.54 -10.90 -9.22
N GLU A 222 18.30 -10.93 -9.72
CA GLU A 222 17.99 -10.70 -11.13
C GLU A 222 16.55 -10.21 -11.28
N ILE A 223 16.33 -9.34 -12.26
CA ILE A 223 15.00 -8.86 -12.68
C ILE A 223 14.84 -9.17 -14.16
N TYR A 224 13.77 -9.88 -14.52
CA TYR A 224 13.44 -10.24 -15.90
C TYR A 224 11.94 -10.21 -16.14
N LEU A 225 11.53 -9.95 -17.38
CA LEU A 225 10.12 -10.02 -17.78
C LEU A 225 9.68 -11.49 -17.85
N PRO A 226 8.42 -11.80 -17.46
CA PRO A 226 7.90 -13.14 -17.65
C PRO A 226 7.92 -13.53 -19.14
N PRO A 227 7.96 -14.84 -19.45
CA PRO A 227 7.86 -15.31 -20.82
C PRO A 227 6.63 -14.71 -21.52
N LYS A 228 6.80 -14.34 -22.80
CA LYS A 228 5.66 -13.89 -23.61
C LYS A 228 4.64 -15.02 -23.67
N LYS A 229 3.36 -14.69 -23.46
CA LYS A 229 2.26 -15.64 -23.64
C LYS A 229 2.22 -16.11 -25.09
N ASP A 230 2.08 -17.41 -25.29
CA ASP A 230 1.82 -17.99 -26.60
C ASP A 230 0.45 -17.53 -27.13
N ALA A 231 0.30 -17.54 -28.45
CA ALA A 231 -0.98 -17.25 -29.07
C ALA A 231 -2.04 -18.25 -28.58
N GLY A 232 -3.20 -17.74 -28.16
CA GLY A 232 -4.33 -18.59 -27.78
C GLY A 232 -4.81 -19.44 -28.95
N LYS A 233 -5.34 -20.63 -28.63
CA LYS A 233 -5.91 -21.54 -29.62
C LYS A 233 -7.39 -21.21 -29.84
N VAL A 234 -7.76 -20.81 -31.06
CA VAL A 234 -9.17 -20.63 -31.45
C VAL A 234 -9.71 -21.94 -32.00
N LEU A 235 -10.67 -22.54 -31.30
CA LEU A 235 -11.32 -23.79 -31.71
C LEU A 235 -12.27 -23.54 -32.88
N GLN A 236 -12.34 -24.49 -33.80
CA GLN A 236 -13.13 -24.39 -35.03
C GLN A 236 -14.17 -25.51 -35.07
N GLY A 237 -15.20 -25.36 -35.91
CA GLY A 237 -16.27 -26.34 -36.07
C GLY A 237 -17.54 -25.97 -35.30
N GLU A 238 -18.41 -26.96 -35.08
CA GLU A 238 -19.70 -26.75 -34.42
C GLU A 238 -19.53 -26.48 -32.92
N LEU A 239 -20.41 -25.65 -32.36
CA LEU A 239 -20.33 -25.18 -30.97
C LEU A 239 -20.20 -26.32 -29.95
N GLN A 240 -20.93 -27.42 -30.14
CA GLN A 240 -20.88 -28.56 -29.21
C GLN A 240 -19.52 -29.26 -29.20
N ASP A 241 -18.84 -29.33 -30.34
CA ASP A 241 -17.54 -29.96 -30.44
C ASP A 241 -16.45 -29.04 -29.92
N GLN A 242 -16.57 -27.73 -30.17
CA GLN A 242 -15.70 -26.72 -29.55
C GLN A 242 -15.76 -26.77 -28.02
N VAL A 243 -16.96 -26.90 -27.42
CA VAL A 243 -17.10 -26.99 -25.96
C VAL A 243 -16.44 -28.26 -25.41
N LYS A 244 -16.64 -29.42 -26.05
CA LYS A 244 -16.00 -30.68 -25.63
C LYS A 244 -14.47 -30.61 -25.74
N GLU A 245 -13.97 -30.08 -26.86
CA GLU A 245 -12.54 -29.90 -27.07
C GLU A 245 -11.97 -28.92 -26.03
N LEU A 246 -12.63 -27.79 -25.79
CA LEU A 246 -12.21 -26.82 -24.78
C LEU A 246 -12.08 -27.47 -23.40
N VAL A 247 -13.12 -28.17 -22.93
CA VAL A 247 -13.09 -28.84 -21.62
C VAL A 247 -11.96 -29.88 -21.56
N SER A 248 -11.75 -30.64 -22.64
CA SER A 248 -10.63 -31.59 -22.70
C SER A 248 -9.30 -30.87 -22.57
N LEU A 249 -9.06 -29.80 -23.34
CA LEU A 249 -7.81 -29.04 -23.32
C LEU A 249 -7.57 -28.39 -21.94
N LEU A 250 -8.62 -27.89 -21.29
CA LEU A 250 -8.53 -27.32 -19.95
C LEU A 250 -8.15 -28.36 -18.89
N HIS A 251 -8.61 -29.61 -19.00
CA HIS A 251 -8.19 -30.70 -18.12
C HIS A 251 -6.78 -31.24 -18.44
N THR A 252 -6.45 -31.42 -19.73
CA THR A 252 -5.24 -32.17 -20.11
C THR A 252 -4.02 -31.29 -20.34
N GLU A 253 -4.20 -30.15 -20.99
CA GLU A 253 -3.09 -29.25 -21.37
C GLU A 253 -2.92 -28.13 -20.36
N ALA A 254 -3.96 -27.33 -20.12
CA ALA A 254 -3.88 -26.18 -19.23
C ALA A 254 -3.92 -26.57 -17.73
N LYS A 255 -4.63 -27.66 -17.38
CA LYS A 255 -4.79 -28.18 -16.01
C LYS A 255 -5.31 -27.15 -15.02
N VAL A 256 -6.29 -26.36 -15.45
CA VAL A 256 -6.90 -25.28 -14.64
C VAL A 256 -8.28 -25.64 -14.08
N ILE A 257 -8.83 -26.79 -14.47
CA ILE A 257 -10.07 -27.39 -13.95
C ILE A 257 -9.93 -28.92 -13.85
#